data_AF-A0A8H5P829-F1
#
_entry.id   AF-A0A8H5P829-F1
#
_cell.length_a   1.000
_cell.length_b   1.000
_cell.length_c   1.000
_cell.angle_alpha   90.00
_cell.angle_beta   90.00
_cell.angle_gamma   90.00
#
_symmetry.space_group_name_H-M   'P 1'
#
loop_
_entity.id
_entity.type
_entity.pdbx_description
1 polymer ?
#
loop_
_entity_poly.entity_id
_entity_poly.type
_entity_poly.pdbx_seq_one_letter_code
_entity_poly.pdbx_strand_id
1 'polypeptide(L)'
;MNPFFLVQDQEPDPPFYGFTKRTLEASIRRPPCECPECENSFYPVEKQRHAQHSYHLRLSDAAAERNARSLMQSIHRSRDELSNRIRVFGDVLMSRWKKRSQAKRAALLKEAVPDLEEQQWLIPRYSYTRERLYMRERTAIRRHQLLLPWLNVQVLKTNPAVLFAVLHYRTAYPPQSWAPFDNRQLTFNWAAGYIDVDFCLKCVVMYGDHYGSLVDWETNAAHRGDTLGYPRAMLVLEAQANLLEVLYNIVDKILEGVDPLQLPRAKKWHNLISHKAFRETGAVKF
;
A
#
# COMPACT_ATOMS: atom_id res chain seq x y z
N MET A 1 -9.76 3.65 21.33
CA MET A 1 -8.35 3.54 21.72
C MET A 1 -8.13 2.09 22.06
N ASN A 2 -7.11 1.45 21.47
CA ASN A 2 -6.84 0.04 21.73
C ASN A 2 -6.65 -0.20 23.26
N PRO A 3 -7.34 -1.20 23.85
CA PRO A 3 -7.47 -1.39 25.29
C PRO A 3 -6.36 -2.24 25.92
N PHE A 4 -5.44 -2.77 25.11
CA PHE A 4 -4.45 -3.73 25.53
C PHE A 4 -3.17 -3.05 26.00
N PHE A 5 -2.55 -3.60 27.04
CA PHE A 5 -1.25 -3.17 27.55
C PHE A 5 -0.34 -4.39 27.76
N LEU A 6 0.94 -4.22 27.49
CA LEU A 6 1.94 -5.28 27.65
C LEU A 6 2.11 -5.57 29.15
N VAL A 7 1.93 -6.83 29.55
CA VAL A 7 2.06 -7.28 30.94
C VAL A 7 3.37 -8.02 31.15
N GLN A 8 3.73 -8.88 30.20
CA GLN A 8 4.96 -9.66 30.26
C GLN A 8 5.51 -9.85 28.85
N ASP A 9 6.82 -9.68 28.71
CA ASP A 9 7.57 -9.98 27.50
C ASP A 9 8.84 -10.73 27.88
N GLN A 10 8.80 -12.06 27.78
CA GLN A 10 9.93 -12.94 28.09
C GLN A 10 10.08 -13.97 26.99
N GLU A 11 11.24 -14.00 26.34
CA GLU A 11 11.55 -15.04 25.38
C GLU A 11 11.74 -16.40 26.09
N PRO A 12 11.28 -17.52 25.50
CA PRO A 12 10.77 -17.68 24.14
C PRO A 12 9.25 -17.42 23.97
N ASP A 13 8.52 -17.17 25.05
CA ASP A 13 7.06 -17.06 25.03
C ASP A 13 6.58 -15.82 24.26
N PRO A 14 5.39 -15.86 23.62
CA PRO A 14 4.77 -14.68 23.05
C PRO A 14 4.52 -13.58 24.11
N PRO A 15 4.60 -12.29 23.74
CA PRO A 15 4.24 -11.20 24.64
C PRO A 15 2.80 -11.37 25.12
N PHE A 16 2.62 -11.26 26.43
CA PHE A 16 1.32 -11.37 27.08
C PHE A 16 0.71 -9.99 27.26
N TYR A 17 -0.51 -9.83 26.75
CA TYR A 17 -1.25 -8.57 26.78
C TYR A 17 -2.45 -8.66 27.72
N GLY A 18 -2.51 -7.75 28.67
CA GLY A 18 -3.62 -7.56 29.58
C GLY A 18 -4.61 -6.52 29.08
N PHE A 19 -5.81 -6.54 29.63
CA PHE A 19 -6.85 -5.52 29.45
C PHE A 19 -7.78 -5.54 30.67
N THR A 20 -8.54 -4.45 30.87
CA THR A 20 -9.68 -4.49 31.78
C THR A 20 -10.95 -4.78 30.98
N LYS A 21 -11.91 -5.50 31.56
CA LYS A 21 -13.19 -5.78 30.89
C LYS A 21 -13.87 -4.49 30.41
N ARG A 22 -13.89 -3.46 31.26
CA ARG A 22 -14.46 -2.14 30.96
C ARG A 22 -13.78 -1.46 29.77
N THR A 23 -12.45 -1.44 29.72
CA THR A 23 -11.72 -0.80 28.61
C THR A 23 -11.86 -1.58 27.31
N LEU A 24 -11.86 -2.92 27.39
CA LEU A 24 -12.11 -3.77 26.23
C LEU A 24 -13.50 -3.51 25.64
N GLU A 25 -14.55 -3.62 26.44
CA GLU A 25 -15.94 -3.38 26.00
C GLU A 25 -16.13 -1.98 25.41
N ALA A 26 -15.53 -0.95 26.02
CA ALA A 26 -15.57 0.41 25.50
C ALA A 26 -14.79 0.61 24.17
N SER A 27 -13.86 -0.30 23.85
CA SER A 27 -13.07 -0.25 22.62
C SER A 27 -13.76 -0.88 21.41
N ILE A 28 -14.67 -1.84 21.62
CA ILE A 28 -15.36 -2.59 20.57
C ILE A 28 -16.20 -1.66 19.68
N ARG A 29 -16.13 -1.85 18.37
CA ARG A 29 -16.89 -1.11 17.37
C ARG A 29 -17.65 -2.07 16.48
N ARG A 30 -18.97 -2.10 16.62
CA ARG A 30 -19.80 -2.95 15.77
C ARG A 30 -19.70 -2.48 14.31
N PRO A 31 -19.29 -3.37 13.38
CA PRO A 31 -19.31 -3.03 11.96
C PRO A 31 -20.75 -2.89 11.46
N PRO A 32 -20.98 -2.21 10.32
CA PRO A 32 -22.33 -2.06 9.77
C PRO A 32 -22.92 -3.39 9.28
N CYS A 33 -22.08 -4.36 8.93
CA CYS A 33 -22.45 -5.72 8.54
C CYS A 33 -21.31 -6.69 8.87
N GLU A 34 -21.66 -7.93 9.26
CA GLU A 34 -20.70 -9.02 9.58
C GLU A 34 -20.78 -10.18 8.57
N CYS A 35 -21.27 -9.93 7.35
CA CYS A 35 -21.18 -10.92 6.28
C CYS A 35 -19.72 -11.14 5.83
N PRO A 36 -19.39 -12.27 5.20
CA PRO A 36 -18.05 -12.57 4.72
C PRO A 36 -17.41 -11.48 3.85
N GLU A 37 -18.22 -10.77 3.05
CA GLU A 37 -17.77 -9.64 2.23
C GLU A 37 -17.36 -8.44 3.09
N CYS A 38 -18.15 -8.10 4.12
CA CYS A 38 -17.92 -6.94 4.98
C CYS A 38 -16.83 -7.18 6.04
N GLU A 39 -16.51 -8.43 6.41
CA GLU A 39 -15.37 -8.72 7.28
C GLU A 39 -14.01 -8.30 6.68
N ASN A 40 -13.95 -8.17 5.34
CA ASN A 40 -12.78 -7.64 4.65
C ASN A 40 -12.69 -6.11 4.72
N SER A 41 -13.73 -5.42 5.17
CA SER A 41 -13.81 -3.96 5.32
C SER A 41 -13.66 -3.50 6.76
N PHE A 42 -14.26 -4.24 7.70
CA PHE A 42 -14.25 -3.97 9.12
C PHE A 42 -13.99 -5.27 9.90
N TYR A 43 -13.35 -5.17 11.06
CA TYR A 43 -13.18 -6.32 11.92
C TYR A 43 -14.52 -6.67 12.58
N PRO A 44 -14.96 -7.95 12.52
CA PRO A 44 -16.08 -8.45 13.32
C PRO A 44 -15.89 -8.18 14.81
N VAL A 45 -16.99 -8.04 15.56
CA VAL A 45 -16.93 -7.78 17.01
C VAL A 45 -16.07 -8.80 17.74
N GLU A 46 -16.21 -10.08 17.42
CA GLU A 46 -15.45 -11.13 18.10
C GLU A 46 -13.95 -11.07 17.81
N LYS A 47 -13.55 -10.72 16.58
CA LYS A 47 -12.14 -10.58 16.23
C LYS A 47 -11.47 -9.44 17.01
N GLN A 48 -12.18 -8.34 17.27
CA GLN A 48 -11.65 -7.18 18.01
C GLN A 48 -11.25 -7.48 19.46
N ARG A 49 -11.67 -8.63 20.01
CA ARG A 49 -11.22 -9.11 21.32
C ARG A 49 -9.78 -9.60 21.31
N HIS A 50 -9.20 -9.80 20.13
CA HIS A 50 -7.79 -10.10 19.96
C HIS A 50 -7.00 -8.81 19.76
N ALA A 51 -5.92 -8.69 20.52
CA ALA A 51 -4.89 -7.67 20.45
C ALA A 51 -4.63 -7.15 19.02
N GLN A 52 -4.24 -8.04 18.11
CA GLN A 52 -3.86 -7.74 16.72
C GLN A 52 -4.98 -7.20 15.81
N HIS A 53 -6.24 -7.37 16.20
CA HIS A 53 -7.42 -6.91 15.45
C HIS A 53 -8.16 -5.77 16.15
N SER A 54 -7.50 -5.14 17.11
CA SER A 54 -8.06 -3.97 17.80
C SER A 54 -7.73 -2.68 17.04
N TYR A 55 -8.72 -1.79 16.93
CA TYR A 55 -8.52 -0.50 16.29
C TYR A 55 -7.62 0.41 17.13
N HIS A 56 -6.67 1.07 16.47
CA HIS A 56 -5.69 1.95 17.11
C HIS A 56 -6.41 3.20 17.69
N LEU A 57 -7.02 4.02 16.83
CA LEU A 57 -7.83 5.17 17.21
C LEU A 57 -9.29 5.05 16.72
N ARG A 58 -10.11 5.95 17.25
CA ARG A 58 -11.45 6.25 16.73
C ARG A 58 -11.39 7.65 16.15
N LEU A 59 -11.67 7.77 14.86
CA LEU A 59 -11.68 9.04 14.16
C LEU A 59 -13.11 9.61 14.10
N SER A 60 -13.20 10.93 14.11
CA SER A 60 -14.41 11.62 13.64
C SER A 60 -14.46 11.57 12.12
N ASP A 61 -15.64 11.74 11.54
CA ASP A 61 -15.82 11.77 10.08
C ASP A 61 -14.94 12.86 9.44
N ALA A 62 -14.85 14.03 10.07
CA ALA A 62 -13.98 15.11 9.60
C ALA A 62 -12.49 14.75 9.64
N ALA A 63 -12.04 13.99 10.64
CA ALA A 63 -10.65 13.51 10.68
C ALA A 63 -10.39 12.43 9.63
N ALA A 64 -11.33 11.49 9.48
CA ALA A 64 -11.29 10.45 8.45
C ALA A 64 -11.24 11.06 7.04
N GLU A 65 -12.09 12.04 6.75
CA GLU A 65 -12.13 12.72 5.46
C GLU A 65 -10.82 13.48 5.18
N ARG A 66 -10.26 14.19 6.16
CA ARG A 66 -8.96 14.85 6.01
C ARG A 66 -7.84 13.87 5.68
N ASN A 67 -7.81 12.71 6.36
CA ASN A 67 -6.79 11.69 6.11
C ASN A 67 -6.92 11.10 4.70
N ALA A 68 -8.12 10.71 4.28
CA ALA A 68 -8.37 10.19 2.94
C ALA A 68 -8.01 11.21 1.86
N ARG A 69 -8.43 12.47 2.04
CA ARG A 69 -8.10 13.59 1.15
C ARG A 69 -6.59 13.83 1.03
N SER A 70 -5.86 13.78 2.15
CA SER A 70 -4.40 13.95 2.17
C SER A 70 -3.70 12.86 1.34
N LEU A 71 -4.09 11.59 1.52
CA LEU A 71 -3.54 10.49 0.72
C LEU A 71 -3.86 10.66 -0.77
N MET A 72 -5.11 11.02 -1.10
CA MET A 72 -5.50 11.28 -2.49
C MET A 72 -4.69 12.41 -3.13
N GLN A 73 -4.45 13.51 -2.41
CA GLN A 73 -3.59 14.60 -2.89
C GLN A 73 -2.15 14.12 -3.14
N SER A 74 -1.60 13.29 -2.25
CA SER A 74 -0.27 12.69 -2.43
C SER A 74 -0.22 11.79 -3.67
N ILE A 75 -1.19 10.88 -3.82
CA ILE A 75 -1.32 9.99 -4.97
C ILE A 75 -1.35 10.78 -6.27
N HIS A 76 -2.20 11.80 -6.39
CA HIS A 76 -2.31 12.60 -7.61
C HIS A 76 -1.01 13.35 -7.90
N ARG A 77 -0.43 14.02 -6.91
CA ARG A 77 0.82 14.77 -7.07
C ARG A 77 1.95 13.87 -7.56
N SER A 78 2.23 12.77 -6.86
CA SER A 78 3.33 11.87 -7.22
C SER A 78 3.10 11.19 -8.56
N ARG A 79 1.84 10.83 -8.89
CA ARG A 79 1.50 10.27 -10.21
C ARG A 79 1.74 11.27 -11.33
N ASP A 80 1.34 12.53 -11.16
CA ASP A 80 1.49 13.56 -12.20
C ASP A 80 2.97 13.91 -12.41
N GLU A 81 3.74 14.04 -11.32
CA GLU A 81 5.18 14.25 -11.37
C GLU A 81 5.91 13.09 -12.04
N LEU A 82 5.59 11.84 -11.68
CA LEU A 82 6.12 10.65 -12.34
C LEU A 82 5.77 10.60 -13.83
N SER A 83 4.52 10.86 -14.17
CA SER A 83 4.04 10.85 -15.56
C SER A 83 4.80 11.89 -16.40
N ASN A 84 5.00 13.10 -15.84
CA ASN A 84 5.78 14.14 -16.48
C ASN A 84 7.25 13.74 -16.66
N ARG A 85 7.90 13.18 -15.64
CA ARG A 85 9.28 12.71 -15.74
C ARG A 85 9.44 11.61 -16.78
N ILE A 86 8.52 10.65 -16.84
CA ILE A 86 8.55 9.56 -17.84
C ILE A 86 8.37 10.14 -19.25
N ARG A 87 7.44 11.08 -19.43
CA ARG A 87 7.18 11.73 -20.73
C ARG A 87 8.40 12.48 -21.26
N VAL A 88 9.15 13.15 -20.39
CA VAL A 88 10.32 13.95 -20.79
C VAL A 88 11.59 13.10 -20.87
N PHE A 89 11.80 12.19 -19.92
CA PHE A 89 13.08 11.51 -19.71
C PHE A 89 13.05 9.99 -19.90
N GLY A 90 11.96 9.43 -20.44
CA GLY A 90 11.76 7.98 -20.54
C GLY A 90 12.92 7.21 -21.19
N ASP A 91 13.51 7.73 -22.26
CA ASP A 91 14.63 7.06 -22.95
C ASP A 91 15.92 7.08 -22.11
N VAL A 92 16.16 8.18 -21.39
CA VAL A 92 17.31 8.34 -20.50
C VAL A 92 17.17 7.43 -19.29
N LEU A 93 15.99 7.44 -18.66
CA LEU A 93 15.60 6.53 -17.57
C LEU A 93 15.87 5.07 -17.96
N MET A 94 15.32 4.64 -19.10
CA MET A 94 15.50 3.27 -19.59
C MET A 94 16.95 2.92 -19.84
N SER A 95 17.69 3.80 -20.52
CA SER A 95 19.11 3.58 -20.83
C SER A 95 19.93 3.45 -19.55
N ARG A 96 19.79 4.38 -18.60
CA ARG A 96 20.55 4.37 -17.34
C ARG A 96 20.22 3.15 -16.50
N TRP A 97 18.95 2.80 -16.36
CA TRP A 97 18.55 1.63 -15.57
C TRP A 97 19.03 0.30 -16.18
N LYS A 98 18.86 0.12 -17.51
CA LYS A 98 19.29 -1.10 -18.20
C LYS A 98 20.81 -1.29 -18.17
N LYS A 99 21.59 -0.21 -18.32
CA LYS A 99 23.06 -0.26 -18.34
C LYS A 99 23.69 -0.57 -16.97
N ARG A 100 22.98 -0.36 -15.86
CA ARG A 100 23.50 -0.70 -14.52
C ARG A 100 23.52 -2.22 -14.32
N SER A 101 24.61 -2.73 -13.75
CA SER A 101 24.67 -4.10 -13.24
C SER A 101 23.71 -4.29 -12.06
N GLN A 102 23.39 -5.55 -11.70
CA GLN A 102 22.52 -5.83 -10.56
C GLN A 102 23.04 -5.20 -9.25
N ALA A 103 24.36 -5.23 -9.02
CA ALA A 103 24.97 -4.59 -7.85
C ALA A 103 24.77 -3.06 -7.85
N LYS A 104 24.97 -2.40 -9.00
CA LYS A 104 24.74 -0.95 -9.15
C LYS A 104 23.27 -0.57 -9.01
N ARG A 105 22.34 -1.45 -9.41
CA ARG A 105 20.90 -1.26 -9.20
C ARG A 105 20.54 -1.38 -7.72
N ALA A 106 21.07 -2.39 -7.03
CA ALA A 106 20.85 -2.55 -5.60
C ALA A 106 21.36 -1.36 -4.78
N ALA A 107 22.58 -0.87 -5.07
CA ALA A 107 23.13 0.32 -4.42
C ALA A 107 22.23 1.55 -4.65
N LEU A 108 21.82 1.81 -5.90
CA LEU A 108 20.92 2.91 -6.22
C LEU A 108 19.58 2.81 -5.47
N LEU A 109 18.99 1.62 -5.37
CA LEU A 109 17.73 1.41 -4.66
C LEU A 109 17.89 1.70 -3.16
N LYS A 110 18.99 1.28 -2.55
CA LYS A 110 19.30 1.57 -1.14
C LYS A 110 19.52 3.06 -0.87
N GLU A 111 20.10 3.78 -1.83
CA GLU A 111 20.25 5.25 -1.72
C GLU A 111 18.92 5.97 -1.93
N ALA A 112 18.12 5.54 -2.91
CA ALA A 112 16.86 6.19 -3.26
C ALA A 112 15.76 5.95 -2.22
N VAL A 113 15.69 4.72 -1.69
CA VAL A 113 14.67 4.27 -0.75
C VAL A 113 15.33 3.32 0.26
N PRO A 114 15.99 3.85 1.31
CA PRO A 114 16.72 3.05 2.29
C PRO A 114 15.86 1.96 2.96
N ASP A 115 14.58 2.24 3.13
CA ASP A 115 13.62 1.40 3.84
C ASP A 115 12.96 0.31 2.96
N LEU A 116 13.35 0.22 1.68
CA LEU A 116 12.80 -0.77 0.76
C LEU A 116 13.22 -2.18 1.18
N GLU A 117 12.25 -3.10 1.25
CA GLU A 117 12.51 -4.49 1.63
C GLU A 117 13.59 -5.12 0.72
N GLU A 118 14.57 -5.80 1.32
CA GLU A 118 15.68 -6.34 0.55
C GLU A 118 15.30 -7.60 -0.24
N GLN A 119 14.47 -8.47 0.35
CA GLN A 119 14.25 -9.82 -0.12
C GLN A 119 12.79 -10.09 -0.52
N GLN A 120 12.59 -11.05 -1.41
CA GLN A 120 11.25 -11.56 -1.70
C GLN A 120 10.63 -12.27 -0.48
N TRP A 121 9.34 -12.59 -0.58
CA TRP A 121 8.62 -13.42 0.41
C TRP A 121 8.62 -12.82 1.81
N LEU A 122 8.43 -11.50 1.91
CA LEU A 122 8.33 -10.82 3.20
C LEU A 122 7.27 -11.44 4.10
N ILE A 123 6.06 -11.69 3.57
CA ILE A 123 4.94 -12.16 4.39
C ILE A 123 5.24 -13.49 5.10
N PRO A 124 5.70 -14.56 4.41
CA PRO A 124 6.14 -15.78 5.10
C PRO A 124 7.24 -15.52 6.13
N ARG A 125 8.29 -14.76 5.80
CA ARG A 125 9.38 -14.47 6.74
C ARG A 125 8.90 -13.73 7.98
N TYR A 126 8.06 -12.71 7.79
CA TYR A 126 7.49 -11.90 8.86
C TYR A 126 6.59 -12.72 9.79
N SER A 127 5.94 -13.78 9.29
CA SER A 127 5.15 -14.69 10.14
C SER A 127 5.99 -15.48 11.16
N TYR A 128 7.32 -15.50 11.02
CA TYR A 128 8.24 -16.10 11.98
C TYR A 128 8.98 -15.06 12.84
N THR A 129 8.81 -13.75 12.59
CA THR A 129 9.47 -12.73 13.41
C THR A 129 8.69 -12.48 14.70
N ARG A 130 9.41 -12.20 15.79
CA ARG A 130 8.79 -11.76 17.05
C ARG A 130 8.05 -10.42 16.89
N GLU A 131 8.54 -9.55 15.99
CA GLU A 131 7.95 -8.24 15.66
C GLU A 131 6.44 -8.32 15.38
N ARG A 132 5.96 -9.40 14.74
CA ARG A 132 4.53 -9.57 14.43
C ARG A 132 3.63 -9.62 15.67
N LEU A 133 4.19 -10.05 16.80
CA LEU A 133 3.48 -10.24 18.07
C LEU A 133 3.29 -8.92 18.81
N TYR A 134 4.12 -7.91 18.49
CA TYR A 134 4.03 -6.62 19.14
C TYR A 134 2.90 -5.76 18.55
N MET A 135 2.08 -5.23 19.46
CA MET A 135 1.13 -4.16 19.16
C MET A 135 1.81 -2.81 19.31
N ARG A 136 1.57 -1.87 18.36
CA ARG A 136 2.05 -0.47 18.41
C ARG A 136 3.55 -0.23 18.35
N GLU A 137 4.39 -1.25 18.53
CA GLU A 137 5.86 -1.14 18.37
C GLU A 137 6.32 -1.38 16.93
N ARG A 138 5.36 -1.60 16.01
CA ARG A 138 5.66 -1.80 14.58
C ARG A 138 6.14 -0.49 13.98
N THR A 139 7.33 -0.52 13.41
CA THR A 139 7.95 0.66 12.81
C THR A 139 7.18 1.12 11.56
N ALA A 140 7.27 2.42 11.24
CA ALA A 140 6.76 2.96 9.98
C ALA A 140 7.38 2.24 8.76
N ILE A 141 8.66 1.88 8.85
CA ILE A 141 9.38 1.07 7.86
C ILE A 141 8.65 -0.25 7.61
N ARG A 142 8.39 -1.01 8.68
CA ARG A 142 7.71 -2.31 8.56
C ARG A 142 6.30 -2.14 7.99
N ARG A 143 5.57 -1.10 8.40
CA ARG A 143 4.25 -0.79 7.85
C ARG A 143 4.32 -0.62 6.33
N HIS A 144 5.25 0.20 5.83
CA HIS A 144 5.41 0.43 4.39
C HIS A 144 5.75 -0.85 3.63
N GLN A 145 6.65 -1.68 4.18
CA GLN A 145 7.02 -2.96 3.59
C GLN A 145 5.84 -3.95 3.57
N LEU A 146 5.03 -4.00 4.62
CA LEU A 146 3.83 -4.84 4.67
C LEU A 146 2.70 -4.33 3.77
N LEU A 147 2.63 -3.03 3.48
CA LEU A 147 1.69 -2.50 2.48
C LEU A 147 2.06 -2.93 1.06
N LEU A 148 3.36 -3.08 0.77
CA LEU A 148 3.90 -3.40 -0.55
C LEU A 148 4.87 -4.59 -0.51
N PRO A 149 4.45 -5.78 -0.02
CA PRO A 149 5.37 -6.89 0.27
C PRO A 149 6.00 -7.52 -0.98
N TRP A 150 5.46 -7.22 -2.16
CA TRP A 150 5.95 -7.64 -3.46
C TRP A 150 7.01 -6.68 -4.04
N LEU A 151 7.13 -5.46 -3.51
CA LEU A 151 8.09 -4.46 -3.97
C LEU A 151 9.36 -4.53 -3.13
N ASN A 152 10.44 -5.08 -3.70
CA ASN A 152 11.70 -5.29 -2.99
C ASN A 152 12.92 -5.15 -3.91
N VAL A 153 14.09 -4.97 -3.29
CA VAL A 153 15.37 -4.79 -3.98
C VAL A 153 15.71 -5.99 -4.86
N GLN A 154 15.49 -7.20 -4.37
CA GLN A 154 15.78 -8.44 -5.11
C GLN A 154 15.03 -8.50 -6.45
N VAL A 155 13.74 -8.20 -6.47
CA VAL A 155 12.94 -8.16 -7.71
C VAL A 155 13.45 -7.10 -8.68
N LEU A 156 13.57 -5.86 -8.20
CA LEU A 156 13.89 -4.71 -9.05
C LEU A 156 15.31 -4.81 -9.63
N LYS A 157 16.29 -5.28 -8.85
CA LYS A 157 17.68 -5.41 -9.33
C LYS A 157 17.81 -6.52 -10.38
N THR A 158 17.08 -7.62 -10.20
CA THR A 158 17.23 -8.85 -10.99
C THR A 158 16.64 -8.68 -12.38
N ASN A 159 15.40 -8.19 -12.46
CA ASN A 159 14.71 -7.98 -13.73
C ASN A 159 14.43 -6.48 -13.96
N PRO A 160 15.20 -5.79 -14.82
CA PRO A 160 15.02 -4.36 -15.04
C PRO A 160 13.68 -4.01 -15.67
N ALA A 161 13.01 -4.95 -16.34
CA ALA A 161 11.70 -4.73 -16.94
C ALA A 161 10.58 -4.52 -15.89
N VAL A 162 10.75 -5.07 -14.67
CA VAL A 162 9.73 -4.92 -13.61
C VAL A 162 9.54 -3.46 -13.23
N LEU A 163 10.64 -2.71 -13.07
CA LEU A 163 10.54 -1.28 -12.76
C LEU A 163 9.75 -0.53 -13.85
N PHE A 164 10.04 -0.82 -15.12
CA PHE A 164 9.32 -0.18 -16.22
C PHE A 164 7.84 -0.57 -16.28
N ALA A 165 7.52 -1.84 -16.02
CA ALA A 165 6.15 -2.31 -15.98
C ALA A 165 5.36 -1.58 -14.88
N VAL A 166 5.89 -1.54 -13.66
CA VAL A 166 5.24 -0.87 -12.52
C VAL A 166 5.08 0.62 -12.79
N LEU A 167 6.12 1.30 -13.30
CA LEU A 167 6.04 2.72 -13.67
C LEU A 167 4.96 2.97 -14.72
N HIS A 168 4.91 2.16 -15.79
CA HIS A 168 3.90 2.31 -16.84
C HIS A 168 2.50 2.12 -16.27
N TYR A 169 2.25 0.99 -15.61
CA TYR A 169 0.92 0.62 -15.15
C TYR A 169 0.37 1.57 -14.08
N ARG A 170 1.23 2.11 -13.22
CA ARG A 170 0.82 3.06 -12.16
C ARG A 170 0.66 4.50 -12.65
N THR A 171 1.18 4.85 -13.83
CA THR A 171 1.01 6.20 -14.41
C THR A 171 0.01 6.24 -15.56
N ALA A 172 -0.09 5.19 -16.36
CA ALA A 172 -1.01 5.14 -17.51
C ALA A 172 -2.48 5.03 -17.11
N TYR A 173 -2.78 4.42 -15.97
CA TYR A 173 -4.14 4.20 -15.48
C TYR A 173 -4.42 5.04 -14.23
N PRO A 174 -5.70 5.40 -13.98
CA PRO A 174 -6.07 6.08 -12.74
C PRO A 174 -5.91 5.16 -11.52
N PRO A 175 -5.67 5.70 -10.31
CA PRO A 175 -5.48 4.90 -9.10
C PRO A 175 -6.62 3.91 -8.81
N GLN A 176 -7.86 4.29 -9.10
CA GLN A 176 -9.05 3.45 -8.90
C GLN A 176 -9.02 2.14 -9.71
N SER A 177 -8.35 2.12 -10.88
CA SER A 177 -8.21 0.89 -11.68
C SER A 177 -7.36 -0.18 -10.99
N TRP A 178 -6.54 0.22 -10.01
CA TRP A 178 -5.68 -0.69 -9.25
C TRP A 178 -6.20 -1.01 -7.85
N ALA A 179 -7.24 -0.32 -7.39
CA ALA A 179 -7.78 -0.50 -6.04
C ALA A 179 -8.17 -1.96 -5.73
N PRO A 180 -8.81 -2.73 -6.64
CA PRO A 180 -9.09 -4.15 -6.38
C PRO A 180 -7.83 -5.00 -6.23
N PHE A 181 -6.81 -4.76 -7.05
CA PHE A 181 -5.53 -5.45 -6.97
C PHE A 181 -4.82 -5.13 -5.65
N ASP A 182 -4.71 -3.85 -5.32
CA ASP A 182 -4.05 -3.37 -4.10
C ASP A 182 -4.77 -3.87 -2.84
N ASN A 183 -6.10 -3.85 -2.84
CA ASN A 183 -6.89 -4.44 -1.76
C ASN A 183 -6.60 -5.94 -1.62
N ARG A 184 -6.53 -6.71 -2.72
CA ARG A 184 -6.22 -8.15 -2.65
C ARG A 184 -4.81 -8.42 -2.10
N GLN A 185 -3.82 -7.57 -2.40
CA GLN A 185 -2.46 -7.75 -1.84
C GLN A 185 -2.43 -7.66 -0.32
N LEU A 186 -3.38 -6.92 0.28
CA LEU A 186 -3.44 -6.70 1.72
C LEU A 186 -4.23 -7.77 2.48
N THR A 187 -4.86 -8.74 1.81
CA THR A 187 -5.79 -9.71 2.44
C THR A 187 -5.13 -10.47 3.58
N PHE A 188 -3.92 -10.98 3.38
CA PHE A 188 -3.23 -11.74 4.42
C PHE A 188 -2.88 -10.87 5.63
N ASN A 189 -2.31 -9.68 5.41
CA ASN A 189 -1.90 -8.79 6.50
C ASN A 189 -3.08 -8.33 7.36
N TRP A 190 -4.25 -8.16 6.76
CA TRP A 190 -5.47 -7.83 7.48
C TRP A 190 -6.02 -9.01 8.26
N ALA A 191 -6.10 -10.18 7.63
CA ALA A 191 -6.53 -11.40 8.32
C ALA A 191 -5.61 -11.70 9.53
N ALA A 192 -4.31 -11.45 9.40
CA ALA A 192 -3.32 -11.66 10.45
C ALA A 192 -3.21 -10.50 11.47
N GLY A 193 -3.84 -9.34 11.23
CA GLY A 193 -3.74 -8.17 12.12
C GLY A 193 -2.32 -7.59 12.18
N TYR A 194 -1.57 -7.62 11.07
CA TYR A 194 -0.17 -7.17 10.99
C TYR A 194 -0.01 -5.67 10.79
N ILE A 195 -1.10 -4.97 10.46
CA ILE A 195 -1.10 -3.53 10.24
C ILE A 195 -2.16 -2.90 11.15
N ASP A 196 -1.72 -1.97 11.98
CA ASP A 196 -2.62 -1.23 12.86
C ASP A 196 -3.52 -0.30 12.01
N VAL A 197 -4.81 -0.25 12.34
CA VAL A 197 -5.80 0.53 11.60
C VAL A 197 -6.69 1.32 12.53
N ASP A 198 -7.13 2.49 12.06
CA ASP A 198 -8.07 3.35 12.77
C ASP A 198 -9.51 3.06 12.37
N PHE A 199 -10.43 3.29 13.30
CA PHE A 199 -11.86 3.13 13.07
C PHE A 199 -12.55 4.44 12.71
N CYS A 200 -13.30 4.41 11.62
CA CYS A 200 -14.42 5.31 11.30
C CYS A 200 -15.53 4.43 10.72
N LEU A 201 -16.80 4.71 11.03
CA LEU A 201 -17.93 3.88 10.55
C LEU A 201 -18.21 4.09 9.05
N LYS A 202 -17.72 5.18 8.47
CA LYS A 202 -17.87 5.51 7.06
C LYS A 202 -17.12 4.54 6.15
N CYS A 203 -17.43 4.63 4.87
CA CYS A 203 -16.71 3.95 3.81
C CYS A 203 -15.99 4.96 2.92
N VAL A 204 -15.09 4.45 2.09
CA VAL A 204 -14.41 5.22 1.06
C VAL A 204 -14.79 4.66 -0.30
N VAL A 205 -15.07 5.53 -1.25
CA VAL A 205 -15.35 5.15 -2.64
C VAL A 205 -14.08 4.56 -3.27
N MET A 206 -14.19 3.34 -3.81
CA MET A 206 -13.08 2.59 -4.40
C MET A 206 -13.14 2.48 -5.92
N TYR A 207 -14.17 3.05 -6.54
CA TYR A 207 -14.34 3.06 -7.99
C TYR A 207 -15.05 4.32 -8.48
N GLY A 208 -14.72 4.77 -9.70
CA GLY A 208 -15.35 5.93 -10.35
C GLY A 208 -14.77 7.28 -9.92
N ASP A 209 -15.42 8.36 -10.36
CA ASP A 209 -14.89 9.73 -10.28
C ASP A 209 -14.76 10.27 -8.85
N HIS A 210 -15.42 9.63 -7.89
CA HIS A 210 -15.37 9.98 -6.47
C HIS A 210 -14.35 9.14 -5.69
N TYR A 211 -13.46 8.40 -6.35
CA TYR A 211 -12.43 7.57 -5.71
C TYR A 211 -11.71 8.31 -4.57
N GLY A 212 -11.65 7.69 -3.39
CA GLY A 212 -11.06 8.26 -2.19
C GLY A 212 -11.97 9.16 -1.36
N SER A 213 -13.21 9.44 -1.82
CA SER A 213 -14.18 10.24 -1.06
C SER A 213 -14.82 9.42 0.06
N LEU A 214 -15.10 10.06 1.20
CA LEU A 214 -15.77 9.46 2.35
C LEU A 214 -17.29 9.47 2.14
N VAL A 215 -17.95 8.34 2.38
CA VAL A 215 -19.41 8.17 2.19
C VAL A 215 -19.99 7.32 3.31
N ASP A 216 -21.32 7.37 3.48
CA ASP A 216 -22.02 6.44 4.36
C ASP A 216 -21.94 5.00 3.82
N TRP A 217 -21.98 4.03 4.75
CA TRP A 217 -22.04 2.63 4.35
C TRP A 217 -23.40 2.32 3.72
N GLU A 218 -23.38 1.69 2.55
CA GLU A 218 -24.56 1.20 1.86
C GLU A 218 -24.30 -0.25 1.41
N THR A 219 -25.25 -1.14 1.71
CA THR A 219 -25.09 -2.59 1.54
C THR A 219 -24.68 -2.98 0.13
N ASN A 220 -25.38 -2.48 -0.89
CA ASN A 220 -25.14 -2.92 -2.27
C ASN A 220 -23.81 -2.38 -2.81
N ALA A 221 -23.47 -1.14 -2.50
CA ALA A 221 -22.20 -0.52 -2.86
C ALA A 221 -21.02 -1.23 -2.19
N ALA A 222 -21.15 -1.59 -0.90
CA ALA A 222 -20.13 -2.37 -0.19
C ALA A 222 -19.97 -3.78 -0.79
N HIS A 223 -21.07 -4.48 -1.06
CA HIS A 223 -21.03 -5.86 -1.60
C HIS A 223 -20.55 -5.93 -3.06
N ARG A 224 -20.80 -4.89 -3.87
CA ARG A 224 -20.22 -4.77 -5.23
C ARG A 224 -18.74 -4.36 -5.23
N GLY A 225 -18.25 -3.82 -4.11
CA GLY A 225 -16.89 -3.28 -4.00
C GLY A 225 -16.73 -1.84 -4.51
N ASP A 226 -17.84 -1.13 -4.75
CA ASP A 226 -17.84 0.30 -5.12
C ASP A 226 -17.33 1.17 -3.96
N THR A 227 -17.57 0.71 -2.74
CA THR A 227 -17.07 1.32 -1.51
C THR A 227 -16.43 0.27 -0.61
N LEU A 228 -15.48 0.69 0.21
CA LEU A 228 -14.81 -0.18 1.17
C LEU A 228 -14.80 0.50 2.55
N GLY A 229 -14.97 -0.29 3.61
CA GLY A 229 -14.95 0.26 4.97
C GLY A 229 -13.66 1.03 5.24
N TYR A 230 -13.79 2.18 5.91
CA TYR A 230 -12.68 3.11 6.10
C TYR A 230 -11.37 2.45 6.58
N PRO A 231 -11.35 1.57 7.61
CA PRO A 231 -10.10 1.03 8.12
C PRO A 231 -9.31 0.27 7.05
N ARG A 232 -10.01 -0.50 6.22
CA ARG A 232 -9.41 -1.24 5.11
C ARG A 232 -9.05 -0.31 3.95
N ALA A 233 -9.92 0.63 3.62
CA ALA A 233 -9.74 1.53 2.50
C ALA A 233 -8.50 2.41 2.64
N MET A 234 -8.24 2.88 3.86
CA MET A 234 -7.05 3.68 4.14
C MET A 234 -5.76 2.92 3.86
N LEU A 235 -5.71 1.60 4.08
CA LEU A 235 -4.54 0.80 3.73
C LEU A 235 -4.31 0.75 2.22
N VAL A 236 -5.38 0.72 1.41
CA VAL A 236 -5.27 0.75 -0.06
C VAL A 236 -4.72 2.09 -0.52
N LEU A 237 -5.30 3.19 -0.03
CA LEU A 237 -4.84 4.55 -0.39
C LEU A 237 -3.39 4.77 0.07
N GLU A 238 -3.04 4.31 1.28
CA GLU A 238 -1.68 4.43 1.81
C GLU A 238 -0.68 3.61 0.99
N ALA A 239 -1.03 2.37 0.64
CA ALA A 239 -0.19 1.54 -0.24
C ALA A 239 0.05 2.22 -1.61
N GLN A 240 -0.99 2.82 -2.19
CA GLN A 240 -0.88 3.54 -3.46
C GLN A 240 -0.01 4.80 -3.36
N ALA A 241 -0.20 5.61 -2.30
CA ALA A 241 0.61 6.80 -2.05
C ALA A 241 2.09 6.42 -1.88
N ASN A 242 2.37 5.44 -1.00
CA ASN A 242 3.73 4.97 -0.74
C ASN A 242 4.39 4.38 -1.99
N LEU A 243 3.63 3.64 -2.81
CA LEU A 243 4.16 3.07 -4.05
C LEU A 243 4.61 4.18 -5.01
N LEU A 244 3.78 5.20 -5.19
CA LEU A 244 4.09 6.31 -6.10
C LEU A 244 5.27 7.14 -5.59
N GLU A 245 5.36 7.37 -4.29
CA GLU A 245 6.51 8.05 -3.68
C GLU A 245 7.81 7.25 -3.87
N VAL A 246 7.79 5.93 -3.59
CA VAL A 246 8.94 5.03 -3.81
C VAL A 246 9.39 5.06 -5.27
N LEU A 247 8.44 4.97 -6.21
CA LEU A 247 8.74 5.02 -7.63
C LEU A 247 9.31 6.39 -8.04
N TYR A 248 8.78 7.47 -7.49
CA TYR A 248 9.29 8.83 -7.73
C TYR A 248 10.75 8.95 -7.28
N ASN A 249 11.05 8.54 -6.05
CA ASN A 249 12.41 8.60 -5.49
C ASN A 249 13.41 7.76 -6.31
N ILE A 250 13.00 6.56 -6.75
CA ILE A 250 13.83 5.72 -7.64
C ILE A 250 14.08 6.41 -8.98
N VAL A 251 13.04 6.96 -9.61
CA VAL A 251 13.16 7.65 -10.91
C VAL A 251 14.02 8.90 -10.78
N ASP A 252 13.82 9.69 -9.73
CA ASP A 252 14.61 10.89 -9.47
C ASP A 252 16.09 10.54 -9.33
N LYS A 253 16.41 9.52 -8.52
CA LYS A 253 17.80 9.06 -8.35
C LYS A 253 18.41 8.52 -9.65
N ILE A 254 17.64 7.85 -10.51
CA ILE A 254 18.16 7.41 -11.83
C ILE A 254 18.45 8.61 -12.74
N LEU A 255 17.65 9.66 -12.65
CA LEU A 255 17.74 10.87 -13.47
C LEU A 255 18.63 11.96 -12.87
N GLU A 256 19.28 11.71 -11.74
CA GLU A 256 20.23 12.64 -11.11
C GLU A 256 21.31 13.11 -12.11
N GLY A 257 21.55 14.42 -12.17
CA GLY A 257 22.50 15.04 -13.10
C GLY A 257 22.06 15.05 -14.58
N VAL A 258 20.78 14.81 -14.87
CA VAL A 258 20.20 15.07 -16.20
C VAL A 258 19.87 16.56 -16.33
N ASP A 259 20.18 17.16 -17.47
CA ASP A 259 19.77 18.53 -17.80
C ASP A 259 18.24 18.64 -17.84
N PRO A 260 17.61 19.44 -16.97
CA PRO A 260 16.16 19.61 -16.95
C PRO A 260 15.62 20.31 -18.20
N LEU A 261 16.46 21.03 -18.95
CA LEU A 261 16.09 21.74 -20.17
C LEU A 261 16.24 20.89 -21.44
N GLN A 262 16.71 19.64 -21.34
CA GLN A 262 16.83 18.81 -22.53
C GLN A 262 15.46 18.59 -23.18
N LEU A 263 15.48 18.48 -24.51
CA LEU A 263 14.28 18.17 -25.27
C LEU A 263 13.69 16.81 -24.82
N PRO A 264 12.35 16.69 -24.76
CA PRO A 264 11.68 15.43 -24.42
C PRO A 264 12.18 14.26 -25.28
N ARG A 265 12.62 13.19 -24.61
CA ARG A 265 13.12 11.96 -25.22
C ARG A 265 12.46 10.76 -24.56
N ALA A 266 11.40 10.26 -25.20
CA ALA A 266 10.64 9.09 -24.74
C ALA A 266 10.28 8.11 -25.86
N LYS A 267 10.93 8.15 -27.03
CA LYS A 267 10.56 7.29 -28.18
C LYS A 267 10.76 5.80 -27.87
N LYS A 268 11.85 5.44 -27.19
CA LYS A 268 12.11 4.06 -26.76
C LYS A 268 11.11 3.62 -25.68
N TRP A 269 10.72 4.54 -24.80
CA TRP A 269 9.67 4.29 -23.82
C TRP A 269 8.33 3.98 -24.51
N HIS A 270 7.89 4.83 -25.43
CA HIS A 270 6.66 4.61 -26.20
C HIS A 270 6.72 3.29 -26.98
N ASN A 271 7.83 3.00 -27.66
CA ASN A 271 7.99 1.72 -28.36
C ASN A 271 7.86 0.52 -27.41
N LEU A 272 8.42 0.59 -26.19
CA LEU A 272 8.32 -0.50 -25.22
C LEU A 272 6.86 -0.77 -24.83
N ILE A 273 6.10 0.28 -24.51
CA ILE A 273 4.70 0.15 -24.08
C ILE A 273 3.76 -0.20 -25.25
N SER A 274 4.03 0.29 -26.46
CA SER A 274 3.22 0.03 -27.66
C SER A 274 3.42 -1.38 -28.23
N HIS A 275 4.62 -1.97 -28.12
CA HIS A 275 4.93 -3.28 -28.73
C HIS A 275 4.50 -4.50 -27.89
N LYS A 276 3.49 -4.37 -27.02
CA LYS A 276 3.01 -5.47 -26.16
C LYS A 276 4.13 -6.07 -25.28
N ALA A 277 5.22 -5.36 -24.99
CA ALA A 277 6.32 -5.91 -24.19
C ALA A 277 5.89 -6.29 -22.75
N PHE A 278 4.79 -5.70 -22.28
CA PHE A 278 4.18 -5.96 -20.98
C PHE A 278 2.81 -6.62 -21.07
N ARG A 279 2.51 -7.47 -22.10
CA ARG A 279 1.17 -8.04 -22.35
C ARG A 279 0.35 -8.28 -21.08
N GLU A 280 -0.86 -7.73 -21.06
CA GLU A 280 -1.96 -8.27 -20.26
C GLU A 280 -2.16 -9.73 -20.68
N THR A 281 -1.92 -10.67 -19.77
CA THR A 281 -2.16 -12.09 -19.99
C THR A 281 -3.65 -12.46 -19.83
N GLY A 282 -4.53 -11.48 -19.62
CA GLY A 282 -5.92 -11.71 -19.25
C GLY A 282 -6.89 -10.79 -19.95
N ALA A 283 -7.03 -10.93 -21.27
CA ALA A 283 -8.34 -10.68 -21.86
C ALA A 283 -9.26 -11.80 -21.34
N VAL A 284 -9.98 -11.54 -20.25
CA VAL A 284 -11.13 -12.36 -19.89
C VAL A 284 -12.15 -12.11 -20.98
N LYS A 285 -12.23 -13.04 -21.94
CA LYS A 285 -13.34 -13.07 -22.89
C LYS A 285 -14.58 -13.45 -22.09
N PHE A 286 -15.55 -12.53 -22.02
CA PHE A 286 -16.90 -12.84 -21.58
C PHE A 286 -17.56 -13.80 -22.57
#